data_AF-A0A3M1KLG1-F1
#
_entry.id   AF-A0A3M1KLG1-F1
#
_cell.length_a   1.000
_cell.length_b   1.000
_cell.length_c   1.000
_cell.angle_alpha   90.00
_cell.angle_beta   90.00
_cell.angle_gamma   90.00
#
_symmetry.space_group_name_H-M   'P 1'
#
loop_
_entity.id
_entity.type
_entity.pdbx_description
1 polymer ?
#
loop_
_entity_poly.entity_id
_entity_poly.type
_entity_poly.pdbx_seq_one_letter_code
_entity_poly.pdbx_strand_id
1 'polypeptide(L)'
;ALPEDERQKRGLKPLEILVISPSQPINDIARHYVDRLPLPLRRALGGGSTEDTSASLASYLLFDPDFCKALIRLGYEDAKAHAKMLDNFITCNEDSV
;
A
#
# COMPACT_ATOMS: atom_id res chain seq x y z
N ALA A 1 -23.78 11.49 4.26
CA ALA A 1 -23.17 12.57 3.46
C ALA A 1 -24.12 13.76 3.44
N LEU A 2 -23.60 15.00 3.38
CA LEU A 2 -24.41 16.22 3.30
C LEU A 2 -24.95 16.45 1.87
N PRO A 3 -26.19 16.94 1.70
CA PRO A 3 -26.75 17.33 0.39
C PRO A 3 -25.85 18.34 -0.35
N GLU A 4 -25.82 18.30 -1.69
CA GLU A 4 -24.97 19.18 -2.54
C GLU A 4 -25.24 20.67 -2.28
N ASP A 5 -26.52 21.04 -2.13
CA ASP A 5 -26.96 22.42 -1.92
C ASP A 5 -26.40 23.05 -0.63
N GLU A 6 -26.22 22.24 0.42
CA GLU A 6 -25.67 22.69 1.70
C GLU A 6 -24.13 22.74 1.69
N ARG A 7 -23.48 21.96 0.83
CA ARG A 7 -22.02 21.99 0.64
C ARG A 7 -21.59 23.28 -0.07
N GLN A 8 -22.32 23.69 -1.11
CA GLN A 8 -22.07 24.93 -1.82
C GLN A 8 -22.31 26.19 -0.98
N LYS A 9 -23.40 26.23 -0.18
CA LYS A 9 -23.64 27.34 0.76
C LYS A 9 -22.55 27.52 1.81
N ARG A 10 -21.90 26.41 2.19
CA ARG A 10 -20.80 26.41 3.19
C ARG A 10 -19.42 26.61 2.57
N GLY A 11 -19.33 26.84 1.26
CA GLY A 11 -18.05 27.01 0.56
C GLY A 11 -17.16 25.76 0.60
N LEU A 12 -17.74 24.58 0.81
CA LEU A 12 -16.98 23.33 0.89
C LEU A 12 -16.56 22.92 -0.51
N LYS A 13 -15.26 23.00 -0.81
CA LYS A 13 -14.69 22.44 -2.03
C LYS A 13 -14.59 20.92 -1.92
N PRO A 14 -14.97 20.16 -2.96
CA PRO A 14 -14.78 18.71 -2.98
C PRO A 14 -13.28 18.38 -2.93
N LEU A 15 -12.92 17.40 -2.11
CA LEU A 15 -11.55 16.90 -2.04
C LEU A 15 -11.38 15.81 -3.11
N GLU A 16 -10.49 16.05 -4.08
CA GLU A 16 -10.09 15.02 -5.03
C GLU A 16 -9.07 14.08 -4.39
N ILE A 17 -9.33 12.77 -4.44
CA ILE A 17 -8.48 11.74 -3.85
C ILE A 17 -8.11 10.74 -4.95
N LEU A 18 -6.81 10.54 -5.13
CA LEU A 18 -6.25 9.48 -5.95
C LEU A 18 -5.71 8.37 -5.04
N VAL A 19 -6.22 7.14 -5.21
CA VAL A 19 -5.75 5.97 -4.47
C VAL A 19 -5.03 5.02 -5.42
N ILE A 20 -3.78 4.69 -5.10
CA ILE A 20 -3.02 3.62 -5.77
C ILE A 20 -2.77 2.53 -4.75
N SER A 21 -3.41 1.38 -4.95
CA SER A 21 -3.23 0.18 -4.13
C SER A 21 -2.20 -0.75 -4.76
N PRO A 22 -1.48 -1.56 -3.97
CA PRO A 22 -0.54 -2.53 -4.51
C PRO A 22 -1.23 -3.50 -5.48
N SER A 23 -0.63 -3.77 -6.65
CA SER A 23 -1.23 -4.70 -7.62
C SER A 23 -1.13 -6.17 -7.20
N GLN A 24 -0.32 -6.48 -6.19
CA GLN A 24 -0.10 -7.83 -5.67
C GLN A 24 -0.28 -7.85 -4.15
N PRO A 25 -0.84 -8.93 -3.58
CA PRO A 25 -0.91 -9.09 -2.14
C PRO A 25 0.50 -9.10 -1.51
N ILE A 26 0.74 -8.20 -0.56
CA ILE A 26 2.03 -8.09 0.14
C ILE A 26 2.40 -9.40 0.83
N ASN A 27 1.40 -10.13 1.36
CA ASN A 27 1.59 -11.42 2.00
C ASN A 27 2.20 -12.47 1.06
N ASP A 28 1.82 -12.48 -0.21
CA ASP A 28 2.37 -13.42 -1.19
C ASP A 28 3.86 -13.13 -1.45
N ILE A 29 4.21 -11.85 -1.47
CA ILE A 29 5.61 -11.43 -1.58
C ILE A 29 6.38 -11.85 -0.32
N ALA A 30 5.83 -11.60 0.86
CA ALA A 30 6.48 -11.92 2.13
C ALA A 30 6.74 -13.41 2.33
N ARG A 31 5.84 -14.29 1.84
CA ARG A 31 6.04 -15.76 1.89
C ARG A 31 7.39 -16.20 1.31
N HIS A 32 7.87 -15.53 0.27
CA HIS A 32 9.17 -15.83 -0.36
C HIS A 32 10.38 -15.48 0.54
N TYR A 33 10.19 -14.67 1.58
CA TYR A 33 11.25 -14.20 2.48
C TYR A 33 11.14 -14.80 3.90
N VAL A 34 10.07 -15.54 4.22
CA VAL A 34 9.87 -16.16 5.54
C VAL A 34 11.02 -17.10 5.91
N ASP A 35 11.60 -17.80 4.95
CA ASP A 35 12.72 -18.72 5.20
C ASP A 35 14.03 -18.03 5.59
N ARG A 36 14.14 -16.72 5.38
CA ARG A 36 15.28 -15.93 5.85
C ARG A 36 15.19 -15.56 7.34
N LEU A 37 14.04 -15.80 7.96
CA LEU A 37 13.88 -15.55 9.39
C LEU A 37 14.70 -16.55 10.22
N PRO A 38 15.35 -16.07 11.30
CA PRO A 38 15.89 -16.94 12.34
C PRO A 38 14.83 -17.93 12.84
N LEU A 39 15.26 -19.17 13.07
CA LEU A 39 14.41 -20.29 13.50
C LEU A 39 13.41 -19.95 14.64
N PRO A 40 13.79 -19.17 15.68
CA PRO A 40 12.87 -18.80 16.75
C PRO A 40 11.68 -17.97 16.25
N LEU A 41 11.90 -17.01 15.35
CA LEU A 41 10.85 -16.18 14.76
C LEU A 41 9.95 -17.02 13.86
N ARG A 42 10.53 -17.91 13.04
CA ARG A 42 9.74 -18.81 12.19
C ARG A 42 8.83 -19.73 13.01
N ARG A 43 9.29 -20.24 14.15
CA ARG A 43 8.46 -21.04 15.06
C ARG A 43 7.37 -20.23 15.76
N ALA A 44 7.66 -18.99 16.16
CA ALA A 44 6.65 -18.09 16.73
C ALA A 44 5.53 -17.78 15.72
N LEU A 45 5.88 -17.63 14.45
CA LEU A 45 4.93 -17.36 13.36
C LEU A 45 4.14 -18.60 12.92
N GLY A 46 4.73 -19.81 13.01
CA GLY A 46 4.08 -21.07 12.62
C GLY A 46 3.24 -21.75 13.71
N GLY A 47 3.21 -21.21 14.94
CA GLY A 47 2.67 -21.91 16.11
C GLY A 47 1.17 -21.74 16.40
N GLY A 48 0.43 -20.87 15.72
CA GLY A 48 -0.94 -20.59 16.17
C GLY A 48 -1.88 -19.77 15.30
N SER A 49 -1.61 -19.50 14.03
CA SER A 49 -2.62 -18.82 13.20
C SER A 49 -2.42 -19.09 11.72
N THR A 50 -3.53 -19.10 11.00
CA THR A 50 -3.68 -19.35 9.56
C THR A 50 -2.56 -18.71 8.74
N GLU A 51 -2.16 -19.34 7.62
CA GLU A 51 -1.04 -18.92 6.76
C GLU A 51 -1.03 -17.40 6.48
N ASP A 52 -2.21 -16.78 6.39
CA ASP A 52 -2.40 -15.34 6.17
C ASP A 52 -1.96 -14.44 7.35
N THR A 53 -2.16 -14.89 8.59
CA THR A 53 -1.73 -14.16 9.79
C THR A 53 -0.21 -14.19 9.94
N SER A 54 0.41 -15.33 9.60
CA SER A 54 1.86 -15.50 9.65
C SER A 54 2.59 -14.65 8.60
N ALA A 55 2.03 -14.52 7.38
CA ALA A 55 2.58 -13.71 6.30
C ALA A 55 2.42 -12.20 6.56
N SER A 56 1.30 -11.80 7.16
CA SER A 56 1.06 -10.41 7.57
C SER A 56 2.05 -9.97 8.68
N LEU A 57 2.27 -10.82 9.68
CA LEU A 57 3.26 -10.58 10.73
C LEU A 57 4.71 -10.69 10.22
N ALA A 58 4.99 -11.60 9.28
CA ALA A 58 6.30 -11.69 8.64
C ALA A 58 6.62 -10.44 7.83
N SER A 59 5.66 -9.91 7.06
CA SER A 59 5.80 -8.64 6.32
C SER A 59 6.17 -7.47 7.24
N TYR A 60 5.66 -7.51 8.48
CA TYR A 60 5.90 -6.48 9.48
C TYR A 60 7.24 -6.64 10.22
N LEU A 61 7.71 -7.87 10.40
CA LEU A 61 8.95 -8.18 11.12
C LEU A 61 10.18 -8.25 10.22
N LEU A 62 10.00 -8.58 8.93
CA LEU A 62 11.05 -8.60 7.93
C LEU A 62 11.30 -7.18 7.44
N PHE A 63 12.03 -6.38 8.21
CA PHE A 63 12.86 -5.31 7.62
C PHE A 63 14.07 -5.92 6.87
N ASP A 64 13.84 -7.03 6.16
CA ASP A 64 14.83 -7.69 5.32
C ASP A 64 15.09 -6.79 4.10
N PRO A 65 16.36 -6.48 3.81
CA PRO A 65 16.69 -5.58 2.71
C PRO A 65 16.14 -6.01 1.35
N ASP A 66 16.03 -7.32 1.08
CA ASP A 66 15.54 -7.82 -0.20
C ASP A 66 14.01 -7.80 -0.27
N PHE A 67 13.32 -8.07 0.84
CA PHE A 67 11.87 -7.84 0.93
C PHE A 67 11.51 -6.37 0.71
N CYS A 68 12.22 -5.43 1.35
CA CYS A 68 11.99 -4.00 1.14
C CYS A 68 12.23 -3.59 -0.32
N LYS A 69 13.28 -4.11 -0.99
CA LYS A 69 13.51 -3.88 -2.42
C LYS A 69 12.36 -4.40 -3.28
N ALA A 70 11.80 -5.57 -2.94
CA ALA A 70 10.65 -6.12 -3.65
C ALA A 70 9.42 -5.22 -3.53
N LEU A 71 9.16 -4.67 -2.34
CA LEU A 71 8.05 -3.73 -2.13
C LEU A 71 8.25 -2.40 -2.88
N ILE A 72 9.47 -1.85 -2.86
CA ILE A 72 9.80 -0.64 -3.62
C ILE A 72 9.59 -0.87 -5.12
N ARG A 73 10.02 -2.03 -5.63
CA ARG A 73 9.82 -2.38 -7.03
C ARG A 73 8.35 -2.51 -7.38
N LEU A 74 7.55 -3.18 -6.54
CA LEU A 74 6.10 -3.27 -6.75
C LEU A 74 5.46 -1.88 -6.82
N GLY A 75 5.72 -1.03 -5.82
CA GLY A 75 5.18 0.32 -5.80
C GLY A 75 5.62 1.18 -7.01
N TYR A 76 6.85 0.99 -7.49
CA TYR A 76 7.32 1.66 -8.69
C TYR A 76 6.56 1.22 -9.95
N GLU A 77 6.36 -0.08 -10.15
CA GLU A 77 5.58 -0.60 -11.28
C GLU A 77 4.11 -0.16 -11.20
N ASP A 78 3.53 -0.16 -10.00
CA ASP A 78 2.15 0.28 -9.76
C ASP A 78 1.97 1.77 -10.10
N ALA A 79 2.88 2.62 -9.62
CA ALA A 79 2.87 4.04 -9.94
C ALA A 79 3.08 4.28 -11.45
N LYS A 80 4.00 3.53 -12.07
CA LYS A 80 4.28 3.64 -13.51
C LYS A 80 3.07 3.23 -14.36
N ALA A 81 2.34 2.20 -13.96
CA ALA A 81 1.09 1.79 -14.62
C ALA A 81 0.02 2.88 -14.55
N HIS A 82 0.02 3.68 -13.47
CA HIS A 82 -0.92 4.79 -13.25
C HIS A 82 -0.34 6.17 -13.58
N ALA A 83 0.78 6.24 -14.32
CA ALA A 83 1.52 7.48 -14.55
C ALA A 83 0.67 8.61 -15.14
N LYS A 84 -0.23 8.31 -16.09
CA LYS A 84 -1.13 9.32 -16.69
C LYS A 84 -2.12 9.90 -15.68
N MET A 85 -2.63 9.05 -14.79
CA MET A 85 -3.58 9.48 -13.75
C MET A 85 -2.88 10.34 -12.70
N LEU A 86 -1.65 9.97 -12.33
CA LEU A 86 -0.78 10.76 -11.45
C LEU A 86 -0.44 12.12 -12.07
N ASP A 87 -0.07 12.16 -13.35
CA ASP A 87 0.27 13.38 -14.08
C ASP A 87 -0.91 14.36 -14.09
N ASN A 88 -2.10 13.88 -14.43
CA ASN A 88 -3.33 14.68 -14.39
C ASN A 88 -3.66 15.16 -12.97
N PHE A 89 -3.53 14.29 -11.97
CA PHE A 89 -3.87 14.61 -10.58
C PHE A 89 -2.92 15.65 -9.98
N ILE A 90 -1.64 15.58 -10.29
CA ILE A 90 -0.62 16.51 -9.79
C ILE A 90 -0.72 17.85 -10.51
N THR A 91 -0.83 17.84 -11.85
CA THR A 91 -0.81 19.07 -12.66
C THR A 91 -2.08 19.91 -12.50
N CYS A 92 -3.27 19.31 -12.37
CA CYS A 92 -4.52 20.06 -12.16
C CYS A 92 -4.60 20.76 -10.79
N ASN A 93 -3.73 20.42 -9.83
CA ASN A 93 -3.73 21.01 -8.49
C ASN A 93 -2.87 22.29 -8.39
N GLU A 94 -1.98 22.54 -9.35
CA GLU A 94 -1.13 23.74 -9.35
C GLU A 94 -1.90 25.01 -9.75
N ASP A 95 -3.03 24.88 -10.47
CA ASP A 95 -3.85 26.02 -10.92
C ASP A 95 -4.80 26.58 -9.83
N SER A 96 -4.78 26.02 -8.61
CA SER A 96 -5.70 26.36 -7.52
C SER A 96 -5.08 27.14 -6.34
N VAL A 97 -3.82 27.62 -6.45
CA VAL A 97 -3.14 28.40 -5.41
C VAL A 97 -3.04 29.88 -5.75
#